data_AF-A0A849T6G3-F1
#
_entry.id   AF-A0A849T6G3-F1
#
_cell.length_a   1.000
_cell.length_b   1.000
_cell.length_c   1.000
_cell.angle_alpha   90.00
_cell.angle_beta   90.00
_cell.angle_gamma   90.00
#
_symmetry.space_group_name_H-M   'P 1'
#
loop_
_entity.id
_entity.type
_entity.pdbx_description
1 polymer ?
#
loop_
_entity_poly.entity_id
_entity_poly.type
_entity_poly.pdbx_seq_one_letter_code
_entity_poly.pdbx_strand_id
1 'polypeptide(L)'
;MQRTLRLSFLQNFILLQGLLFGDLVFSQVPESNTEGTEVSVEVQEQHDTKDLEELLKKYNKDQVKVIEDNSKIHNIESNSEDSEMREFELEAAALNTKIAQIHKKKTNDKIPTNEKLSESVRLVLQPLQILSEKELENLLLETSKTSKLKPLFEKFPKTVTFSVGMIKNKDAIPSLVSVVEDKPRLLNFAVFMLATILVGLFLKKLFFNKDRSFLGLIFFFIIRIQLMFLLRVGIIYYFYSKEFTPASIVFKKVFL
;
A
#
# COMPACT_ATOMS: atom_id res chain seq x y z
N MET A 1 15.31 -17.61 32.80
CA MET A 1 15.13 -16.48 31.85
C MET A 1 14.66 -16.89 30.45
N GLN A 2 14.85 -18.13 29.97
CA GLN A 2 14.42 -18.55 28.61
C GLN A 2 12.91 -18.85 28.42
N ARG A 3 12.13 -19.03 29.50
CA ARG A 3 10.69 -19.35 29.39
C ARG A 3 9.81 -18.15 29.02
N THR A 4 10.19 -16.93 29.42
CA THR A 4 9.41 -15.72 29.14
C THR A 4 9.53 -15.26 27.68
N LEU A 5 10.67 -15.53 27.03
CA LEU A 5 10.88 -15.20 25.61
C LEU A 5 10.00 -16.03 24.66
N ARG A 6 9.69 -17.28 25.00
CA ARG A 6 8.82 -18.14 24.18
C ARG A 6 7.34 -17.75 24.28
N LEU A 7 6.91 -17.22 25.43
CA LEU A 7 5.54 -16.75 25.61
C LEU A 7 5.26 -15.46 24.83
N SER A 8 6.18 -14.49 24.85
CA SER A 8 6.01 -13.23 24.11
C SER A 8 5.99 -13.45 22.60
N PHE A 9 6.81 -14.37 22.10
CA PHE A 9 6.82 -14.72 20.68
C PHE A 9 5.50 -15.39 20.24
N LEU A 10 4.97 -16.32 21.05
CA LEU A 10 3.69 -16.98 20.75
C LEU A 10 2.52 -16.00 20.80
N GLN A 11 2.51 -15.09 21.79
CA GLN A 11 1.47 -14.09 21.94
C GLN A 11 1.49 -13.06 20.81
N ASN A 12 2.68 -12.59 20.40
CA ASN A 12 2.83 -11.71 19.25
C ASN A 12 2.47 -12.41 17.93
N PHE A 13 2.75 -13.70 17.80
CA PHE A 13 2.36 -14.48 16.62
C PHE A 13 0.84 -14.67 16.54
N ILE A 14 0.16 -14.93 17.67
CA ILE A 14 -1.30 -15.02 17.73
C ILE A 14 -1.95 -13.66 17.44
N LEU A 15 -1.40 -12.56 17.96
CA LEU A 15 -1.90 -11.21 17.66
C LEU A 15 -1.69 -10.84 16.19
N LEU A 16 -0.55 -11.22 15.59
CA LEU A 16 -0.27 -10.98 14.18
C LEU A 16 -1.21 -11.80 13.26
N GLN A 17 -1.52 -13.04 13.63
CA GLN A 17 -2.50 -13.87 12.92
C GLN A 17 -3.93 -13.34 13.11
N GLY A 18 -4.29 -12.93 14.33
CA GLY A 18 -5.59 -12.33 14.64
C GLY A 18 -5.84 -11.02 13.88
N LEU A 19 -4.80 -10.22 13.64
CA LEU A 19 -4.90 -8.98 12.88
C LEU A 19 -5.01 -9.22 11.36
N LEU A 20 -4.45 -10.33 10.85
CA LEU A 20 -4.55 -10.71 9.44
C LEU A 20 -5.86 -11.43 9.08
N PHE A 21 -6.52 -12.07 10.03
CA PHE A 21 -7.75 -12.85 9.82
C PHE A 21 -8.99 -12.31 10.56
N GLY A 22 -8.82 -11.35 11.48
CA GLY A 22 -9.90 -10.82 12.32
C GLY A 22 -10.94 -9.97 11.58
N ASP A 23 -10.53 -9.28 10.51
CA ASP A 23 -11.45 -8.43 9.73
C ASP A 23 -12.40 -9.24 8.82
N LEU A 24 -12.16 -10.54 8.62
CA LEU A 24 -13.01 -11.38 7.77
C LEU A 24 -14.21 -12.00 8.51
N VAL A 25 -14.29 -11.91 9.84
CA VAL A 25 -15.29 -12.64 10.64
C VAL A 25 -16.29 -11.72 11.38
N PHE A 26 -16.10 -10.40 11.40
CA PHE A 26 -16.90 -9.50 12.26
C PHE A 26 -17.80 -8.48 11.55
N SER A 27 -18.10 -8.63 10.25
CA SER A 27 -19.03 -7.74 9.52
C SER A 27 -20.33 -8.43 9.08
N GLN A 28 -20.91 -9.27 9.94
CA GLN A 28 -22.32 -9.64 9.83
C GLN A 28 -23.12 -8.89 10.90
N VAL A 29 -23.38 -7.61 10.62
CA VAL A 29 -24.47 -6.87 11.27
C VAL A 29 -25.77 -7.28 10.55
N PRO A 30 -26.79 -7.79 11.25
CA PRO A 30 -28.06 -8.14 10.61
C PRO A 30 -28.85 -6.86 10.31
N GLU A 31 -29.03 -6.53 9.03
CA GLU A 31 -29.99 -5.53 8.60
C GLU A 31 -31.41 -6.07 8.80
N SER A 32 -32.18 -5.38 9.63
CA SER A 32 -33.61 -5.59 9.84
C SER A 32 -34.41 -5.00 8.67
N ASN A 33 -35.27 -5.83 8.10
CA ASN A 33 -36.24 -5.52 7.06
C ASN A 33 -37.04 -4.25 7.33
N THR A 34 -37.15 -3.37 6.32
CA THR A 34 -38.33 -2.52 6.13
C THR A 34 -38.74 -2.61 4.66
N GLU A 35 -39.94 -3.13 4.44
CA GLU A 35 -40.65 -3.14 3.16
C GLU A 35 -40.89 -1.73 2.64
N GLY A 36 -40.84 -1.54 1.32
CA GLY A 36 -41.26 -0.29 0.70
C GLY A 36 -40.96 -0.17 -0.79
N THR A 37 -41.89 -0.71 -1.59
CA THR A 37 -42.30 -0.19 -2.91
C THR A 37 -41.29 -0.24 -4.06
N GLU A 38 -41.52 -1.21 -4.95
CA GLU A 38 -41.02 -1.23 -6.33
C GLU A 38 -41.53 -0.01 -7.11
N VAL A 39 -40.60 0.82 -7.59
CA VAL A 39 -40.78 1.61 -8.82
C VAL A 39 -39.50 1.47 -9.62
N SER A 40 -39.57 0.67 -10.69
CA SER A 40 -38.56 0.60 -11.74
C SER A 40 -38.56 1.90 -12.53
N VAL A 41 -37.55 2.75 -12.30
CA VAL A 41 -37.14 3.80 -13.25
C VAL A 41 -35.70 3.50 -13.66
N GLU A 42 -35.56 3.08 -14.91
CA GLU A 42 -34.29 2.95 -15.60
C GLU A 42 -33.74 4.36 -15.86
N VAL A 43 -32.94 4.90 -14.93
CA VAL A 43 -32.20 6.15 -15.16
C VAL A 43 -30.84 5.79 -15.72
N GLN A 44 -30.73 5.92 -17.04
CA GLN A 44 -29.48 5.91 -17.76
C GLN A 44 -28.75 7.23 -17.45
N GLU A 45 -27.97 7.27 -16.37
CA GLU A 45 -27.09 8.41 -16.06
C GLU A 45 -25.92 8.44 -17.06
N GLN A 46 -26.13 9.14 -18.17
CA GLN A 46 -25.01 9.71 -18.93
C GLN A 46 -24.43 10.85 -18.09
N HIS A 47 -23.38 10.55 -17.33
CA HIS A 47 -22.56 11.58 -16.71
C HIS A 47 -21.99 12.51 -17.79
N ASP A 48 -22.41 13.77 -17.76
CA ASP A 48 -22.01 14.82 -18.68
C ASP A 48 -20.54 15.21 -18.43
N THR A 49 -19.63 14.45 -19.04
CA THR A 49 -18.17 14.67 -18.97
C THR A 49 -17.74 16.05 -19.45
N LYS A 50 -18.61 16.76 -20.19
CA LYS A 50 -18.36 18.11 -20.71
C LYS A 50 -18.37 19.17 -19.60
N ASP A 51 -19.27 19.05 -18.62
CA ASP A 51 -19.36 20.00 -17.50
C ASP A 51 -18.13 19.88 -16.58
N LEU A 52 -17.60 18.66 -16.43
CA LEU A 52 -16.39 18.42 -15.66
C LEU A 52 -15.15 19.00 -16.35
N GLU A 53 -15.08 18.90 -17.67
CA GLU A 53 -13.99 19.44 -18.48
C GLU A 53 -13.99 20.98 -18.48
N GLU A 54 -15.18 21.59 -18.50
CA GLU A 54 -15.33 23.05 -18.38
C GLU A 54 -14.98 23.55 -16.97
N LEU A 55 -15.39 22.82 -15.92
CA LEU A 55 -15.00 23.11 -14.54
C LEU A 55 -13.48 23.02 -14.34
N LEU A 56 -12.84 21.99 -14.91
CA LEU A 56 -11.38 21.85 -14.86
C LEU A 56 -10.66 22.96 -15.62
N LYS A 57 -11.21 23.39 -16.77
CA LYS A 57 -10.64 24.50 -17.55
C LYS A 57 -10.77 25.83 -16.81
N LYS A 58 -11.90 26.07 -16.14
CA LYS A 58 -12.14 27.27 -15.32
C LYS A 58 -11.23 27.29 -14.10
N TYR A 59 -11.12 26.17 -13.38
CA TYR A 59 -10.22 26.03 -12.23
C TYR A 59 -8.74 26.28 -12.60
N ASN A 60 -8.30 25.73 -13.73
CA ASN A 60 -6.93 25.94 -14.22
C ASN A 60 -6.66 27.40 -14.64
N LYS A 61 -7.65 28.09 -15.19
CA LYS A 61 -7.55 29.51 -15.54
C LYS A 61 -7.44 30.39 -14.30
N ASP A 62 -8.21 30.07 -13.27
CA ASP A 62 -8.20 30.80 -12.00
C ASP A 62 -6.88 30.59 -11.23
N GLN A 63 -6.31 29.38 -11.27
CA GLN A 63 -4.98 29.08 -10.71
C GLN A 63 -3.85 29.88 -11.39
N VAL A 64 -3.84 29.97 -12.71
CA VAL A 64 -2.84 30.78 -13.44
C VAL A 64 -2.96 32.25 -13.06
N LYS A 65 -4.18 32.75 -12.90
CA LYS A 65 -4.43 34.13 -12.50
C LYS A 65 -3.97 34.41 -11.06
N VAL A 66 -4.18 33.46 -10.13
CA VAL A 66 -3.69 33.57 -8.75
C VAL A 66 -2.17 33.62 -8.71
N ILE A 67 -1.48 32.80 -9.51
CA ILE A 67 0.00 32.83 -9.60
C ILE A 67 0.48 34.17 -10.19
N GLU A 68 -0.20 34.67 -11.23
CA GLU A 68 0.14 35.96 -11.85
C GLU A 68 -0.09 37.13 -10.88
N ASP A 69 -1.20 37.13 -10.15
CA ASP A 69 -1.52 38.16 -9.15
C ASP A 69 -0.56 38.08 -7.96
N ASN A 70 -0.16 36.88 -7.52
CA ASN A 70 0.83 36.70 -6.44
C ASN A 70 2.24 37.16 -6.87
N SER A 71 2.60 36.97 -8.15
CA SER A 71 3.86 37.48 -8.71
C SER A 71 3.90 39.01 -8.82
N LYS A 72 2.74 39.66 -8.99
CA LYS A 72 2.60 41.13 -8.99
C LYS A 72 2.64 41.71 -7.59
N ILE A 73 2.06 41.01 -6.60
CA ILE A 73 2.13 41.39 -5.18
C ILE A 73 3.58 41.34 -4.68
N HIS A 74 4.36 40.33 -5.09
CA HIS A 74 5.77 40.20 -4.70
C HIS A 74 6.73 41.25 -5.30
N ASN A 75 6.30 42.01 -6.30
CA ASN A 75 7.11 43.10 -6.90
C ASN A 75 6.95 44.45 -6.18
N ILE A 76 6.08 44.55 -5.16
CA ILE A 76 5.79 45.82 -4.45
C ILE A 76 6.45 45.87 -3.07
N GLU A 77 6.86 44.74 -2.47
CA GLU A 77 7.54 44.72 -1.18
C GLU A 77 8.97 44.20 -1.30
N SER A 78 9.88 45.13 -1.66
CA SER A 78 11.31 44.95 -1.52
C SER A 78 11.76 45.58 -0.21
N ASN A 79 11.93 44.77 0.84
CA ASN A 79 12.97 45.01 1.83
C ASN A 79 13.65 43.69 2.18
N SER A 80 14.98 43.80 2.27
CA SER A 80 15.99 42.77 2.26
C SER A 80 16.05 41.99 3.57
N GLU A 81 15.75 40.69 3.53
CA GLU A 81 16.31 39.67 4.45
C GLU A 81 15.97 38.21 4.06
N ASP A 82 15.04 37.97 3.13
CA ASP A 82 14.55 36.62 2.78
C ASP A 82 15.25 35.93 1.58
N SER A 83 16.58 35.94 1.48
CA SER A 83 17.24 35.27 0.34
C SER A 83 17.18 33.73 0.40
N GLU A 84 17.19 33.12 1.59
CA GLU A 84 17.18 31.65 1.73
C GLU A 84 15.76 31.06 1.71
N MET A 85 14.77 31.74 2.29
CA MET A 85 13.35 31.33 2.17
C MET A 85 12.84 31.47 0.73
N ARG A 86 13.32 32.47 -0.02
CA ARG A 86 13.00 32.61 -1.45
C ARG A 86 13.54 31.46 -2.29
N GLU A 87 14.72 30.92 -1.99
CA GLU A 87 15.26 29.76 -2.71
C GLU A 87 14.45 28.50 -2.44
N PHE A 88 14.01 28.31 -1.18
CA PHE A 88 13.16 27.18 -0.78
C PHE A 88 11.73 27.28 -1.36
N GLU A 89 11.14 28.47 -1.40
CA GLU A 89 9.84 28.70 -2.03
C GLU A 89 9.90 28.61 -3.54
N LEU A 90 10.99 29.08 -4.18
CA LEU A 90 11.21 28.91 -5.62
C LEU A 90 11.42 27.43 -5.97
N GLU A 91 12.11 26.66 -5.14
CA GLU A 91 12.29 25.22 -5.32
C GLU A 91 10.97 24.46 -5.10
N ALA A 92 10.19 24.81 -4.06
CA ALA A 92 8.86 24.23 -3.82
C ALA A 92 7.86 24.61 -4.93
N ALA A 93 7.91 25.83 -5.45
CA ALA A 93 7.11 26.28 -6.59
C ALA A 93 7.56 25.59 -7.90
N ALA A 94 8.86 25.38 -8.09
CA ALA A 94 9.40 24.59 -9.20
C ALA A 94 8.98 23.11 -9.10
N LEU A 95 8.88 22.57 -7.88
CA LEU A 95 8.41 21.21 -7.63
C LEU A 95 6.90 21.09 -7.91
N ASN A 96 6.11 22.04 -7.42
CA ASN A 96 4.66 22.10 -7.66
C ASN A 96 4.33 22.32 -9.14
N THR A 97 5.11 23.12 -9.86
CA THR A 97 4.96 23.29 -11.31
C THR A 97 5.40 22.05 -12.08
N LYS A 98 6.44 21.32 -11.65
CA LYS A 98 6.78 20.01 -12.22
C LYS A 98 5.71 18.95 -11.95
N ILE A 99 5.13 18.91 -10.75
CA ILE A 99 4.01 18.01 -10.40
C ILE A 99 2.78 18.37 -11.24
N ALA A 100 2.46 19.65 -11.38
CA ALA A 100 1.38 20.13 -12.22
C ALA A 100 1.62 19.83 -13.71
N GLN A 101 2.87 19.91 -14.21
CA GLN A 101 3.23 19.53 -15.57
C GLN A 101 3.14 18.01 -15.80
N ILE A 102 3.51 17.19 -14.81
CA ILE A 102 3.30 15.73 -14.85
C ILE A 102 1.80 15.41 -14.90
N HIS A 103 0.97 16.12 -14.13
CA HIS A 103 -0.49 15.98 -14.17
C HIS A 103 -1.08 16.48 -15.51
N LYS A 104 -0.56 17.56 -16.09
CA LYS A 104 -1.04 18.16 -17.34
C LYS A 104 -0.60 17.38 -18.59
N LYS A 105 0.54 16.67 -18.53
CA LYS A 105 0.95 15.71 -19.57
C LYS A 105 0.06 14.47 -19.57
N LYS A 106 -0.54 14.12 -18.42
CA LYS A 106 -1.41 12.96 -18.24
C LYS A 106 -2.86 13.17 -18.68
N THR A 107 -3.30 14.42 -18.84
CA THR A 107 -4.67 14.74 -19.30
C THR A 107 -4.81 14.86 -20.81
N ASN A 108 -3.71 14.98 -21.57
CA ASN A 108 -3.76 15.08 -23.04
C ASN A 108 -3.23 13.84 -23.77
N ASP A 109 -2.34 13.07 -23.15
CA ASP A 109 -1.93 11.77 -23.67
C ASP A 109 -2.77 10.68 -22.99
N LYS A 110 -3.64 10.03 -23.76
CA LYS A 110 -4.20 8.72 -23.41
C LYS A 110 -3.06 7.86 -22.88
N ILE A 111 -3.09 7.55 -21.58
CA ILE A 111 -2.18 6.60 -20.95
C ILE A 111 -2.14 5.37 -21.86
N PRO A 112 -1.02 5.05 -22.52
CA PRO A 112 -0.97 3.93 -23.43
C PRO A 112 -1.31 2.69 -22.61
N THR A 113 -2.30 1.93 -23.09
CA THR A 113 -2.91 0.78 -22.41
C THR A 113 -1.95 -0.39 -22.13
N ASN A 114 -0.66 -0.20 -22.38
CA ASN A 114 0.44 -1.16 -22.19
C ASN A 114 1.61 -0.59 -21.34
N GLU A 115 1.48 0.57 -20.70
CA GLU A 115 2.49 1.04 -19.75
C GLU A 115 2.58 0.07 -18.56
N LYS A 116 3.79 -0.40 -18.26
CA LYS A 116 4.02 -1.33 -17.14
C LYS A 116 3.67 -0.62 -15.84
N LEU A 117 2.86 -1.25 -15.00
CA LEU A 117 2.45 -0.72 -13.69
C LEU A 117 3.66 -0.29 -12.82
N SER A 118 4.77 -1.02 -12.93
CA SER A 118 6.06 -0.76 -12.32
C SER A 118 6.68 0.57 -12.79
N GLU A 119 6.50 0.96 -14.06
CA GLU A 119 6.92 2.25 -14.58
C GLU A 119 6.03 3.38 -14.06
N SER A 120 4.71 3.18 -14.02
CA SER A 120 3.79 4.14 -13.42
C SER A 120 4.11 4.38 -11.94
N VAL A 121 4.42 3.31 -11.19
CA VAL A 121 4.82 3.40 -9.79
C VAL A 121 6.15 4.13 -9.63
N ARG A 122 7.13 3.92 -10.52
CA ARG A 122 8.38 4.70 -10.52
C ARG A 122 8.12 6.19 -10.67
N LEU A 123 7.26 6.59 -11.60
CA LEU A 123 6.93 8.01 -11.83
C LEU A 123 6.27 8.65 -10.59
N VAL A 124 5.40 7.91 -9.91
CA VAL A 124 4.73 8.39 -8.69
C VAL A 124 5.69 8.49 -7.51
N LEU A 125 6.68 7.60 -7.42
CA LEU A 125 7.65 7.59 -6.32
C LEU A 125 8.79 8.60 -6.48
N GLN A 126 9.08 9.06 -7.71
CA GLN A 126 10.19 9.99 -7.97
C GLN A 126 10.16 11.27 -7.10
N PRO A 127 9.03 11.99 -6.98
CA PRO A 127 8.95 13.16 -6.11
C PRO A 127 9.25 12.84 -4.64
N LEU A 128 8.77 11.69 -4.14
CA LEU A 128 8.97 11.25 -2.75
C LEU A 128 10.42 10.82 -2.48
N GLN A 129 11.14 10.39 -3.51
CA GLN A 129 12.54 9.96 -3.40
C GLN A 129 13.51 11.14 -3.24
N ILE A 130 13.13 12.34 -3.68
CA ILE A 130 13.93 13.56 -3.59
C ILE A 130 13.96 14.08 -2.14
N LEU A 131 12.84 13.91 -1.42
CA LEU A 131 12.73 14.32 -0.01
C LEU A 131 13.79 13.67 0.88
N SER A 132 14.18 14.37 1.93
CA SER A 132 15.05 13.80 2.97
C SER A 132 14.33 12.68 3.72
N GLU A 133 15.09 11.77 4.33
CA GLU A 133 14.51 10.64 5.08
C GLU A 133 13.61 11.12 6.22
N LYS A 134 13.98 12.20 6.91
CA LYS A 134 13.20 12.80 8.00
C LYS A 134 11.90 13.45 7.52
N GLU A 135 11.94 14.15 6.39
CA GLU A 135 10.73 14.74 5.79
C GLU A 135 9.76 13.65 5.35
N LEU A 136 10.27 12.55 4.78
CA LEU A 136 9.44 11.42 4.36
C LEU A 136 8.87 10.66 5.57
N GLU A 137 9.61 10.51 6.65
CA GLU A 137 9.10 9.99 7.93
C GLU A 137 7.96 10.85 8.47
N ASN A 138 8.15 12.16 8.53
CA ASN A 138 7.14 13.10 9.00
C ASN A 138 5.88 13.07 8.13
N LEU A 139 6.05 13.05 6.80
CA LEU A 139 4.95 12.96 5.84
C LEU A 139 4.15 11.66 6.02
N LEU A 140 4.84 10.52 6.21
CA LEU A 140 4.19 9.23 6.44
C LEU A 140 3.44 9.21 7.77
N LEU A 141 4.05 9.75 8.82
CA LEU A 141 3.40 9.86 10.13
C LEU A 141 2.18 10.77 10.05
N GLU A 142 2.29 11.94 9.43
CA GLU A 142 1.19 12.89 9.25
C GLU A 142 0.04 12.29 8.45
N THR A 143 0.34 11.68 7.29
CA THR A 143 -0.65 11.01 6.45
C THR A 143 -1.27 9.81 7.16
N SER A 144 -0.51 9.13 8.02
CA SER A 144 -1.03 8.00 8.79
C SER A 144 -1.97 8.39 9.91
N LYS A 145 -1.97 9.65 10.39
CA LYS A 145 -2.81 10.10 11.52
C LYS A 145 -4.30 9.87 11.29
N THR A 146 -4.74 9.95 10.03
CA THR A 146 -6.14 9.72 9.61
C THR A 146 -6.39 8.28 9.16
N SER A 147 -5.35 7.45 9.08
CA SER A 147 -5.40 6.08 8.58
C SER A 147 -5.50 5.06 9.72
N LYS A 148 -6.06 3.89 9.40
CA LYS A 148 -6.02 2.70 10.27
C LYS A 148 -4.59 2.23 10.60
N LEU A 149 -3.58 2.76 9.90
CA LEU A 149 -2.16 2.47 10.12
C LEU A 149 -1.53 3.25 11.28
N LYS A 150 -2.17 4.30 11.80
CA LYS A 150 -1.67 5.10 12.93
C LYS A 150 -1.16 4.26 14.12
N PRO A 151 -1.97 3.35 14.72
CA PRO A 151 -1.52 2.59 15.89
C PRO A 151 -0.37 1.63 15.56
N LEU A 152 -0.20 1.23 14.30
CA LEU A 152 0.92 0.39 13.87
C LEU A 152 2.21 1.21 13.85
N PHE A 153 2.18 2.40 13.25
CA PHE A 153 3.35 3.27 13.14
C PHE A 153 3.79 3.84 14.49
N GLU A 154 2.84 4.16 15.38
CA GLU A 154 3.16 4.61 16.74
C GLU A 154 3.77 3.49 17.60
N LYS A 155 3.28 2.26 17.49
CA LYS A 155 3.80 1.11 18.26
C LYS A 155 5.11 0.56 17.72
N PHE A 156 5.35 0.70 16.42
CA PHE A 156 6.49 0.11 15.73
C PHE A 156 7.20 1.16 14.87
N PRO A 157 7.99 2.07 15.45
CA PRO A 157 8.66 3.14 14.69
C PRO A 157 9.58 2.60 13.58
N LYS A 158 10.18 1.42 13.78
CA LYS A 158 10.97 0.73 12.74
C LYS A 158 10.18 0.41 11.47
N THR A 159 8.85 0.24 11.54
CA THR A 159 8.02 0.03 10.34
C THR A 159 7.91 1.29 9.49
N VAL A 160 7.97 2.47 10.11
CA VAL A 160 8.02 3.76 9.41
C VAL A 160 9.36 3.89 8.69
N THR A 161 10.47 3.68 9.40
CA THR A 161 11.83 3.73 8.81
C THR A 161 12.00 2.68 7.71
N PHE A 162 11.40 1.50 7.85
CA PHE A 162 11.37 0.49 6.78
C PHE A 162 10.58 0.98 5.56
N SER A 163 9.42 1.60 5.76
CA SER A 163 8.59 2.14 4.66
C SER A 163 9.33 3.26 3.91
N VAL A 164 10.03 4.12 4.64
CA VAL A 164 10.91 5.17 4.08
C VAL A 164 12.02 4.55 3.25
N GLY A 165 12.71 3.54 3.80
CA GLY A 165 13.75 2.81 3.08
C GLY A 165 13.23 2.13 1.81
N MET A 166 11.98 1.63 1.83
CA MET A 166 11.33 1.03 0.68
C MET A 166 11.02 2.07 -0.41
N ILE A 167 10.54 3.26 -0.03
CA ILE A 167 10.24 4.35 -0.96
C ILE A 167 11.53 4.92 -1.57
N LYS A 168 12.57 5.14 -0.75
CA LYS A 168 13.88 5.65 -1.17
C LYS A 168 14.63 4.69 -2.09
N ASN A 169 14.37 3.39 -1.98
CA ASN A 169 14.93 2.40 -2.88
C ASN A 169 14.18 2.38 -4.23
N LYS A 170 14.86 2.80 -5.29
CA LYS A 170 14.29 2.94 -6.65
C LYS A 170 13.70 1.66 -7.23
N ASP A 171 14.15 0.50 -6.74
CA ASP A 171 13.76 -0.79 -7.28
C ASP A 171 12.88 -1.61 -6.33
N ALA A 172 12.81 -1.27 -5.04
CA ALA A 172 12.10 -2.11 -4.07
C ALA A 172 10.59 -2.22 -4.34
N ILE A 173 9.89 -1.08 -4.48
CA ILE A 173 8.45 -1.07 -4.76
C ILE A 173 8.16 -1.49 -6.20
N PRO A 174 8.86 -0.98 -7.24
CA PRO A 174 8.59 -1.40 -8.62
C PRO A 174 8.83 -2.90 -8.86
N SER A 175 9.85 -3.48 -8.23
CA SER A 175 10.14 -4.91 -8.28
C SER A 175 9.00 -5.74 -7.67
N LEU A 176 8.44 -5.32 -6.53
CA LEU A 176 7.27 -5.97 -5.93
C LEU A 176 6.04 -5.88 -6.83
N VAL A 177 5.84 -4.75 -7.49
CA VAL A 177 4.71 -4.52 -8.40
C VAL A 177 4.84 -5.35 -9.68
N SER A 178 6.07 -5.57 -10.16
CA SER A 178 6.34 -6.41 -11.34
C SER A 178 5.87 -7.86 -11.19
N VAL A 179 5.70 -8.34 -9.95
CA VAL A 179 5.09 -9.65 -9.65
C VAL A 179 3.69 -9.77 -10.23
N VAL A 180 2.91 -8.69 -10.19
CA VAL A 180 1.52 -8.66 -10.66
C VAL A 180 1.45 -8.58 -12.19
N GLU A 181 2.50 -8.04 -12.83
CA GLU A 181 2.57 -7.91 -14.29
C GLU A 181 2.85 -9.25 -14.98
N ASP A 182 3.62 -10.13 -14.35
CA ASP A 182 3.96 -11.46 -14.87
C ASP A 182 2.77 -12.43 -14.71
N LYS A 183 1.71 -12.20 -15.51
CA LYS A 183 0.49 -13.02 -15.55
C LYS A 183 0.74 -14.53 -15.62
N PRO A 184 1.64 -15.07 -16.48
CA PRO A 184 1.85 -16.52 -16.53
C PRO A 184 2.48 -17.05 -15.24
N ARG A 185 3.42 -16.31 -14.63
CA ARG A 185 3.99 -16.70 -13.35
C ARG A 185 2.95 -16.62 -12.22
N LEU A 186 2.11 -15.57 -12.23
CA LEU A 186 1.03 -15.39 -11.27
C LEU A 186 -0.02 -16.51 -11.37
N LEU A 187 -0.34 -16.96 -12.58
CA LEU A 187 -1.25 -18.09 -12.80
C LEU A 187 -0.66 -19.40 -12.27
N ASN A 188 0.61 -19.68 -12.57
CA ASN A 188 1.30 -20.84 -12.00
C ASN A 188 1.29 -20.79 -10.47
N PHE A 189 1.63 -19.64 -9.89
CA PHE A 189 1.54 -19.42 -8.44
C PHE A 189 0.13 -19.70 -7.90
N ALA A 190 -0.92 -19.24 -8.56
CA ALA A 190 -2.31 -19.50 -8.16
C ALA A 190 -2.65 -21.01 -8.19
N VAL A 191 -2.18 -21.74 -9.21
CA VAL A 191 -2.34 -23.21 -9.28
C VAL A 191 -1.62 -23.90 -8.13
N PHE A 192 -0.38 -23.51 -7.80
CA PHE A 192 0.34 -24.06 -6.65
C PHE A 192 -0.36 -23.72 -5.32
N MET A 193 -0.89 -22.51 -5.17
CA MET A 193 -1.66 -22.11 -4.00
C MET A 193 -2.93 -22.96 -3.87
N LEU A 194 -3.64 -23.22 -4.97
CA LEU A 194 -4.80 -24.12 -4.99
C LEU A 194 -4.39 -25.56 -4.61
N ALA A 195 -3.26 -26.04 -5.11
CA ALA A 195 -2.72 -27.34 -4.72
C ALA A 195 -2.43 -27.41 -3.21
N THR A 196 -1.95 -26.33 -2.56
CA THR A 196 -1.77 -26.33 -1.10
C THR A 196 -3.08 -26.51 -0.33
N ILE A 197 -4.21 -26.04 -0.86
CA ILE A 197 -5.53 -26.25 -0.26
C ILE A 197 -5.89 -27.74 -0.31
N LEU A 198 -5.68 -28.39 -1.46
CA LEU A 198 -5.91 -29.84 -1.61
C LEU A 198 -5.02 -30.65 -0.66
N VAL A 199 -3.74 -30.29 -0.54
CA VAL A 199 -2.82 -30.88 0.44
C VAL A 199 -3.36 -30.65 1.86
N GLY A 200 -3.88 -29.46 2.17
CA GLY A 200 -4.51 -29.14 3.45
C GLY A 200 -5.74 -29.99 3.78
N LEU A 201 -6.55 -30.34 2.80
CA LEU A 201 -7.68 -31.25 2.94
C LEU A 201 -7.22 -32.71 3.12
N PHE A 202 -6.22 -33.13 2.36
CA PHE A 202 -5.63 -34.47 2.46
C PHE A 202 -5.00 -34.69 3.84
N LEU A 203 -4.25 -33.70 4.35
CA LEU A 203 -3.71 -33.74 5.71
C LEU A 203 -4.81 -33.80 6.77
N LYS A 204 -5.91 -33.04 6.59
CA LYS A 204 -7.05 -33.14 7.49
C LYS A 204 -7.55 -34.59 7.53
N LYS A 205 -7.75 -35.24 6.38
CA LYS A 205 -8.18 -36.64 6.32
C LYS A 205 -7.18 -37.59 6.98
N LEU A 206 -5.88 -37.38 6.78
CA LEU A 206 -4.83 -38.24 7.35
C LEU A 206 -4.70 -38.12 8.88
N PHE A 207 -4.98 -36.95 9.45
CA PHE A 207 -4.79 -36.70 10.89
C PHE A 207 -6.06 -36.85 11.74
N PHE A 208 -7.22 -37.14 11.14
CA PHE A 208 -8.49 -37.36 11.84
C PHE A 208 -8.58 -38.81 12.38
N ASN A 209 -7.85 -39.10 13.45
CA ASN A 209 -8.09 -40.29 14.28
C ASN A 209 -9.03 -39.94 15.44
N LYS A 210 -10.09 -40.73 15.65
CA LYS A 210 -11.21 -40.42 16.56
C LYS A 210 -10.86 -40.43 18.06
N ASP A 211 -9.72 -40.98 18.46
CA ASP A 211 -9.43 -41.25 19.89
C ASP A 211 -8.34 -40.34 20.51
N ARG A 212 -8.19 -39.10 20.05
CA ARG A 212 -7.16 -38.19 20.58
C ARG A 212 -7.70 -37.26 21.67
N SER A 213 -6.94 -37.13 22.75
CA SER A 213 -7.18 -36.14 23.82
C SER A 213 -7.20 -34.72 23.27
N PHE A 214 -7.93 -33.81 23.93
CA PHE A 214 -8.06 -32.39 23.54
C PHE A 214 -6.71 -31.70 23.30
N LEU A 215 -5.70 -31.97 24.14
CA LEU A 215 -4.35 -31.42 23.97
C LEU A 215 -3.66 -31.94 22.69
N GLY A 216 -3.88 -33.21 22.34
CA GLY A 216 -3.41 -33.80 21.09
C GLY A 216 -4.02 -33.11 19.87
N LEU A 217 -5.32 -32.79 19.91
CA LEU A 217 -5.98 -32.05 18.83
C LEU A 217 -5.36 -30.67 18.60
N ILE A 218 -5.10 -29.90 19.66
CA ILE A 218 -4.45 -28.58 19.57
C ILE A 218 -3.03 -28.69 19.01
N PHE A 219 -2.23 -29.63 19.52
CA PHE A 219 -0.85 -29.80 19.07
C PHE A 219 -0.77 -30.13 17.57
N PHE A 220 -1.60 -31.07 17.10
CA PHE A 220 -1.68 -31.41 15.67
C PHE A 220 -2.22 -30.25 14.83
N PHE A 221 -3.14 -29.45 15.37
CA PHE A 221 -3.62 -28.25 14.70
C PHE A 221 -2.50 -27.21 14.50
N ILE A 222 -1.68 -26.96 15.51
CA ILE A 222 -0.52 -26.05 15.41
C ILE A 222 0.49 -26.58 14.40
N ILE A 223 0.85 -27.87 14.45
CA ILE A 223 1.76 -28.49 13.47
C ILE A 223 1.22 -28.32 12.05
N ARG A 224 -0.08 -28.57 11.85
CA ARG A 224 -0.72 -28.41 10.55
C ARG A 224 -0.63 -26.96 10.06
N ILE A 225 -0.89 -25.97 10.92
CA ILE A 225 -0.76 -24.55 10.58
C ILE A 225 0.68 -24.24 10.17
N GLN A 226 1.66 -24.65 10.98
CA GLN A 226 3.07 -24.36 10.71
C GLN A 226 3.55 -25.01 9.41
N LEU A 227 3.18 -26.26 9.17
CA LEU A 227 3.52 -26.97 7.94
C LEU A 227 2.91 -26.28 6.71
N MET A 228 1.63 -25.89 6.77
CA MET A 228 0.97 -25.15 5.69
C MET A 228 1.59 -23.77 5.47
N PHE A 229 1.95 -23.08 6.56
CA PHE A 229 2.59 -21.77 6.49
C PHE A 229 3.97 -21.88 5.83
N LEU A 230 4.83 -22.81 6.27
CA LEU A 230 6.13 -23.05 5.67
C LEU A 230 6.04 -23.43 4.20
N LEU A 231 5.09 -24.30 3.84
CA LEU A 231 4.86 -24.69 2.45
C LEU A 231 4.51 -23.47 1.58
N ARG A 232 3.60 -22.60 2.05
CA ARG A 232 3.21 -21.38 1.33
C ARG A 232 4.35 -20.38 1.21
N VAL A 233 5.08 -20.14 2.30
CA VAL A 233 6.28 -19.27 2.28
C VAL A 233 7.32 -19.82 1.31
N GLY A 234 7.54 -21.14 1.29
CA GLY A 234 8.43 -21.80 0.33
C GLY A 234 8.01 -21.59 -1.13
N ILE A 235 6.72 -21.71 -1.44
CA ILE A 235 6.19 -21.44 -2.78
C ILE A 235 6.38 -19.97 -3.16
N ILE A 236 6.03 -19.03 -2.28
CA ILE A 236 6.22 -17.59 -2.51
C ILE A 236 7.70 -17.28 -2.78
N TYR A 237 8.60 -17.85 -1.97
CA TYR A 237 10.03 -17.67 -2.12
C TYR A 237 10.55 -18.25 -3.44
N TYR A 238 10.12 -19.46 -3.81
CA TYR A 238 10.50 -20.09 -5.07
C TYR A 238 10.11 -19.24 -6.29
N PHE A 239 8.89 -18.70 -6.30
CA PHE A 239 8.37 -17.92 -7.44
C PHE A 239 8.89 -16.48 -7.51
N TYR A 240 9.12 -15.84 -6.36
CA TYR A 240 9.31 -14.39 -6.27
C TYR A 240 10.60 -13.96 -5.54
N SER A 241 11.54 -14.88 -5.31
CA SER A 241 12.81 -14.59 -4.62
C SER A 241 13.58 -13.41 -5.23
N LYS A 242 13.59 -13.30 -6.56
CA LYS A 242 14.27 -12.21 -7.27
C LYS A 242 13.62 -10.86 -6.95
N GLU A 243 12.29 -10.83 -6.96
CA GLU A 243 11.50 -9.62 -6.80
C GLU A 243 11.51 -9.11 -5.34
N PHE A 244 11.61 -10.02 -4.38
CA PHE A 244 11.76 -9.71 -2.94
C PHE A 244 13.18 -9.30 -2.54
N THR A 245 14.20 -9.56 -3.36
CA THR A 245 15.59 -9.26 -3.03
C THR A 245 15.82 -7.79 -2.64
N PRO A 246 15.40 -6.77 -3.42
CA PRO A 246 15.60 -5.37 -3.06
C PRO A 246 14.87 -4.99 -1.76
N ALA A 247 13.66 -5.51 -1.54
CA ALA A 247 12.93 -5.31 -0.28
C ALA A 247 13.64 -5.95 0.93
N SER A 248 14.25 -7.12 0.73
CA SER A 248 14.99 -7.82 1.77
C SER A 248 16.26 -7.08 2.20
N ILE A 249 16.92 -6.37 1.28
CA ILE A 249 18.09 -5.54 1.58
C ILE A 249 17.69 -4.38 2.49
N VAL A 250 16.59 -3.69 2.17
CA VAL A 250 16.03 -2.63 3.01
C VAL A 250 15.63 -3.18 4.38
N PHE A 251 14.97 -4.34 4.40
CA PHE A 251 14.55 -4.98 5.65
C PHE A 251 15.73 -5.28 6.56
N LYS A 252 16.79 -5.88 6.01
CA LYS A 252 18.03 -6.15 6.75
C LYS A 252 18.63 -4.88 7.32
N LYS A 253 18.70 -3.79 6.54
CA LYS A 253 19.27 -2.51 7.00
C LYS A 253 18.53 -1.92 8.21
N VAL A 254 17.24 -2.18 8.36
CA VAL A 254 16.40 -1.57 9.42
C VAL A 254 16.24 -2.47 10.65
N PHE A 255 16.15 -3.78 10.44
CA PHE A 255 15.78 -4.73 11.50
C PHE A 255 16.94 -5.60 12.01
N LEU A 256 18.03 -5.75 11.25
CA LEU A 256 19.20 -6.56 11.60
C LEU A 256 20.42 -5.66 11.82
#